data_AF-A0A924GSZ6-F1
#
_entry.id   AF-A0A924GSZ6-F1
#
_cell.length_a   1.000
_cell.length_b   1.000
_cell.length_c   1.000
_cell.angle_alpha   90.00
_cell.angle_beta   90.00
_cell.angle_gamma   90.00
#
_symmetry.space_group_name_H-M   'P 1'
#
loop_
_entity.id
_entity.type
_entity.pdbx_description
1 polymer ?
#
loop_
_entity_poly.entity_id
_entity_poly.type
_entity_poly.pdbx_seq_one_letter_code
_entity_poly.pdbx_strand_id
1 'polypeptide(L)'
;AEPEEGRNIIVLAGCETHVCLLQTALDLLEEEFDVWVVTDACSSRTERNRDAAFDRLAGNGAELVTTEMVAFEWLRTAEHPLFKDMLRLIK
;
A
#
# COMPACT_ATOMS: atom_id res chain seq x y z
N ALA A 1 10.24 24.47 -16.00
CA ALA A 1 10.05 23.02 -15.88
C ALA A 1 10.15 22.74 -14.39
N GLU A 2 9.01 22.46 -13.76
CA GLU A 2 8.97 22.05 -12.36
C GLU A 2 9.82 20.78 -12.20
N PRO A 3 10.48 20.57 -11.06
CA PRO A 3 11.25 19.35 -10.86
C PRO A 3 10.30 18.16 -10.99
N GLU A 4 10.69 17.13 -11.74
CA GLU A 4 10.12 15.79 -11.55
C GLU A 4 10.55 15.33 -10.15
N GLU A 5 9.83 15.77 -9.12
CA GLU A 5 9.85 15.12 -7.82
C GLU A 5 9.34 13.70 -8.06
N GLY A 6 10.26 12.74 -8.00
CA GLY A 6 9.93 11.32 -8.11
C GLY A 6 8.78 10.99 -7.17
N ARG A 7 7.87 10.12 -7.61
CA ARG A 7 6.81 9.62 -6.72
C ARG A 7 7.48 8.78 -5.63
N ASN A 8 7.61 9.35 -4.43
CA ASN A 8 8.28 8.70 -3.31
C ASN A 8 7.45 7.57 -2.69
N ILE A 9 6.15 7.47 -3.00
CA ILE A 9 5.24 6.46 -2.45
C ILE A 9 5.11 5.25 -3.39
N ILE A 10 5.43 4.06 -2.87
CA ILE A 10 5.20 2.77 -3.51
C ILE A 10 4.00 2.08 -2.85
N VAL A 11 2.96 1.81 -3.63
CA VAL A 11 1.80 1.02 -3.20
C VAL A 11 2.02 -0.45 -3.53
N LEU A 12 2.07 -1.29 -2.51
CA LEU A 12 2.41 -2.71 -2.61
C LEU A 12 1.23 -3.60 -2.19
N ALA A 13 0.95 -4.61 -3.01
CA ALA A 13 -0.07 -5.63 -2.77
C ALA A 13 0.37 -6.98 -3.35
N GLY A 14 -0.16 -8.09 -2.82
CA GLY A 14 0.08 -9.44 -3.37
C GLY A 14 0.33 -10.54 -2.35
N CYS A 15 0.94 -11.63 -2.83
CA CYS A 15 1.25 -12.82 -2.04
C CYS A 15 2.59 -13.44 -2.46
N GLU A 16 3.32 -14.10 -1.56
CA GLU A 16 3.03 -14.30 -0.13
C GLU A 16 3.50 -13.12 0.73
N THR A 17 2.59 -12.57 1.56
CA THR A 17 2.85 -11.40 2.42
C THR A 17 4.14 -11.55 3.23
N HIS A 18 4.35 -12.71 3.85
CA HIS A 18 5.48 -12.97 4.74
C HIS A 18 6.77 -13.40 4.05
N VAL A 19 6.78 -13.54 2.73
CA VAL A 19 7.94 -14.03 1.97
C VAL A 19 8.45 -12.94 1.03
N CYS A 20 7.93 -12.86 -0.19
CA CYS A 20 8.42 -11.93 -1.20
C CYS A 20 7.97 -10.51 -0.92
N LEU A 21 6.70 -10.30 -0.54
CA LEU A 21 6.17 -8.96 -0.30
C LEU A 21 6.88 -8.27 0.87
N LEU A 22 7.05 -8.98 1.99
CA LEU A 22 7.80 -8.49 3.16
C LEU A 22 9.23 -8.09 2.79
N GLN A 23 9.96 -8.93 2.05
CA GLN A 23 11.33 -8.62 1.64
C GLN A 23 11.38 -7.41 0.71
N THR A 24 10.53 -7.37 -0.32
CA THR A 24 10.44 -6.23 -1.24
C THR A 24 10.10 -4.93 -0.53
N ALA A 25 9.16 -4.93 0.41
CA ALA A 25 8.82 -3.73 1.15
C ALA A 25 9.97 -3.26 2.05
N LEU A 26 10.70 -4.17 2.71
CA LEU A 26 11.85 -3.81 3.53
C LEU A 26 12.98 -3.22 2.69
N ASP A 27 13.28 -3.80 1.52
CA ASP A 27 14.30 -3.28 0.60
C ASP A 27 13.93 -1.87 0.12
N LEU A 28 12.65 -1.62 -0.21
CA LEU A 28 12.16 -0.30 -0.62
C LEU A 28 12.25 0.74 0.51
N LEU A 29 11.96 0.33 1.75
CA LEU A 29 12.13 1.20 2.93
C LEU A 29 13.61 1.54 3.16
N GLU A 30 14.52 0.58 2.96
CA GLU A 30 15.96 0.82 3.04
C GLU A 30 16.46 1.79 1.94
N GLU A 31 15.81 1.80 0.79
CA GLU A 31 16.03 2.77 -0.30
C GLU A 31 15.31 4.12 -0.08
N GLU A 32 14.77 4.36 1.12
CA GLU A 32 14.09 5.61 1.53
C GLU A 32 12.81 5.93 0.75
N PHE A 33 12.14 4.93 0.17
CA PHE A 33 10.78 5.08 -0.35
C PHE A 33 9.74 5.03 0.79
N ASP A 34 8.67 5.80 0.63
CA ASP A 34 7.46 5.62 1.44
C ASP A 34 6.71 4.38 0.93
N VAL A 35 6.50 3.38 1.79
CA VAL A 35 5.85 2.12 1.37
C VAL A 35 4.45 2.01 1.98
N TRP A 36 3.45 1.87 1.13
CA TRP A 36 2.05 1.62 1.52
C TRP A 36 1.66 0.20 1.18
N VAL A 37 1.36 -0.62 2.18
CA VAL A 37 0.97 -2.03 2.01
C VAL A 37 -0.54 -2.15 2.09
N VAL A 38 -1.15 -2.61 0.99
CA VAL A 38 -2.61 -2.72 0.84
C VAL A 38 -3.09 -4.04 1.44
N THR A 39 -3.47 -4.01 2.71
CA THR A 39 -3.68 -5.20 3.55
C THR A 39 -4.82 -6.11 3.06
N ASP A 40 -5.91 -5.54 2.54
CA ASP A 40 -7.05 -6.27 1.96
C ASP A 40 -6.77 -6.84 0.57
N ALA A 41 -5.65 -6.46 -0.06
CA ALA A 41 -5.12 -7.02 -1.29
C ALA A 41 -3.87 -7.90 -1.05
N CYS A 42 -3.59 -8.26 0.21
CA CYS A 42 -2.45 -9.07 0.61
C CYS A 42 -2.87 -10.39 1.24
N SER A 43 -2.13 -11.46 0.92
CA SER A 43 -2.41 -12.77 1.53
C SER A 43 -1.19 -13.66 1.67
N SER A 44 -1.29 -14.63 2.57
CA SER A 44 -0.35 -15.73 2.77
C SER A 44 -1.14 -17.02 2.95
N ARG A 45 -0.44 -18.16 2.87
CA ARG A 45 -1.08 -19.48 3.09
C ARG A 45 -1.78 -19.61 4.45
N THR A 46 -1.28 -18.92 5.48
CA THR A 46 -1.92 -18.87 6.80
C THR A 46 -2.08 -17.42 7.24
N GLU A 47 -3.18 -17.11 7.92
CA GLU A 47 -3.44 -15.76 8.47
C GLU A 47 -2.36 -15.36 9.47
N ARG A 48 -1.95 -16.30 10.35
CA ARG A 48 -0.86 -16.04 11.31
C ARG A 48 0.44 -15.57 10.64
N ASN A 49 0.79 -16.11 9.47
CA ASN A 49 1.99 -15.67 8.76
C ASN A 49 1.78 -14.28 8.15
N ARG A 50 0.61 -14.02 7.57
CA ARG A 50 0.25 -12.71 7.02
C ARG A 50 0.32 -11.63 8.12
N ASP A 51 -0.33 -11.87 9.25
CA ASP A 51 -0.45 -10.89 10.33
C ASP A 51 0.92 -10.60 10.96
N ALA A 52 1.76 -11.62 11.16
CA ALA A 52 3.13 -11.43 11.62
C ALA A 52 3.98 -10.58 10.65
N ALA A 53 3.72 -10.68 9.34
CA ALA A 53 4.40 -9.83 8.35
C ALA A 53 3.90 -8.38 8.41
N PHE A 54 2.59 -8.16 8.58
CA PHE A 54 2.03 -6.83 8.77
C PHE A 54 2.59 -6.14 10.03
N ASP A 55 2.63 -6.83 11.17
CA ASP A 55 3.22 -6.31 12.41
C ASP A 55 4.68 -5.89 12.20
N ARG A 56 5.46 -6.72 11.49
CA ARG A 56 6.86 -6.41 11.18
C ARG A 56 6.98 -5.21 10.23
N LEU A 57 6.17 -5.14 9.19
CA LEU A 57 6.18 -4.04 8.21
C LEU A 57 5.84 -2.71 8.87
N ALA A 58 4.76 -2.66 9.67
CA ALA A 58 4.40 -1.49 10.45
C ALA A 58 5.53 -1.07 11.40
N GLY A 59 6.15 -2.03 12.08
CA GLY A 59 7.29 -1.77 12.97
C GLY A 59 8.56 -1.24 12.27
N ASN A 60 8.66 -1.37 10.94
CA ASN A 60 9.76 -0.82 10.14
C ASN A 60 9.36 0.45 9.35
N GLY A 61 8.15 0.97 9.54
CA GLY A 61 7.72 2.23 8.93
C GLY A 61 6.91 2.10 7.64
N ALA A 62 6.50 0.89 7.24
CA ALA A 62 5.49 0.77 6.18
C ALA A 62 4.11 1.17 6.72
N GLU A 63 3.36 1.94 5.93
CA GLU A 63 1.97 2.26 6.24
C GLU A 63 1.06 1.10 5.81
N LEU A 64 0.21 0.64 6.73
CA LEU A 64 -0.77 -0.41 6.44
C LEU A 64 -2.10 0.24 6.08
N VAL A 65 -2.50 0.12 4.82
CA VAL A 65 -3.69 0.75 4.26
C VAL A 65 -4.65 -0.29 3.68
N THR A 66 -5.85 0.12 3.31
CA THR A 66 -6.79 -0.69 2.52
C THR A 66 -6.93 -0.15 1.10
N THR A 67 -7.48 -0.96 0.21
CA THR A 67 -7.72 -0.57 -1.18
C THR A 67 -8.58 0.70 -1.26
N GLU A 68 -9.58 0.79 -0.38
CA GLU A 68 -10.47 1.95 -0.27
C GLU A 68 -9.76 3.21 0.25
N MET A 69 -8.86 3.07 1.23
CA MET A 69 -8.03 4.18 1.74
C MET A 69 -7.17 4.77 0.61
N VAL A 70 -6.41 3.91 -0.11
CA VAL A 70 -5.57 4.35 -1.24
C VAL A 70 -6.40 5.11 -2.28
N ALA A 71 -7.52 4.52 -2.68
CA ALA A 71 -8.40 5.09 -3.70
C ALA A 71 -8.89 6.50 -3.33
N PHE A 72 -9.39 6.70 -2.11
CA PHE A 72 -9.97 7.99 -1.72
C PHE A 72 -8.93 9.02 -1.23
N GLU A 73 -7.80 8.60 -0.66
CA GLU A 73 -6.69 9.50 -0.33
C GLU A 73 -6.10 10.15 -1.59
N TRP A 74 -5.95 9.40 -2.69
CA TRP A 74 -5.52 9.96 -3.97
C TRP A 74 -6.49 10.98 -4.55
N LEU A 75 -7.80 10.80 -4.33
CA LEU A 75 -8.81 11.73 -4.81
C LEU A 75 -8.89 13.01 -3.96
N ARG A 76 -8.52 12.93 -2.66
CA ARG A 76 -8.51 14.01 -1.65
C ARG A 76 -9.86 14.66 -1.33
N THR A 77 -10.80 14.69 -2.27
CA THR A 77 -12.12 15.30 -2.14
C THR A 77 -13.17 14.52 -2.93
N ALA A 78 -14.41 14.51 -2.41
CA ALA A 78 -15.57 13.95 -3.10
C ALA A 78 -15.98 14.76 -4.34
N GLU A 79 -15.47 15.99 -4.48
CA GLU A 79 -15.66 16.85 -5.66
C GLU A 79 -14.73 16.49 -6.82
N HIS A 80 -13.77 15.57 -6.61
CA HIS A 80 -12.82 15.18 -7.65
C HIS A 80 -13.56 14.65 -8.88
N PRO A 81 -13.19 15.02 -10.12
CA PRO A 81 -13.90 14.60 -11.34
C PRO A 81 -14.05 13.08 -11.47
N LEU A 82 -13.06 12.33 -10.96
CA LEU A 82 -13.04 10.86 -10.97
C LEU A 82 -13.71 10.20 -9.75
N PHE A 83 -14.27 10.96 -8.80
CA PHE A 83 -14.82 10.40 -7.56
C PHE A 83 -15.94 9.37 -7.84
N LYS A 84 -16.87 9.69 -8.73
CA LYS A 84 -17.97 8.78 -9.07
C LYS A 84 -17.50 7.51 -9.76
N ASP A 85 -16.42 7.60 -10.55
CA ASP A 85 -15.86 6.44 -11.23
C ASP A 85 -15.10 5.55 -10.25
N MET A 86 -14.33 6.13 -9.34
CA MET A 86 -13.67 5.38 -8.26
C MET A 86 -14.69 4.71 -7.33
N LEU A 87 -15.74 5.43 -6.93
CA LEU A 87 -16.82 4.89 -6.10
C LEU A 87 -17.52 3.69 -6.75
N ARG A 88 -17.54 3.59 -8.09
CA ARG A 88 -18.09 2.43 -8.81
C ARG A 88 -17.16 1.22 -8.80
N LEU A 89 -15.85 1.40 -8.59
CA LEU A 89 -14.88 0.31 -8.49
C LEU A 89 -14.84 -0.31 -7.09
N ILE A 90 -15.19 0.47 -6.06
CA ILE A 90 -15.19 0.03 -4.65
C ILE A 90 -16.53 -0.60 -4.22
N LYS A 91 -17.65 -0.21 -4.86
CA LYS A 91 -18.98 -0.79 -4.63
C LYS A 91 -19.14 -2.15 -5.30
#